data_AF-D4RZR2-F1
#
_entry.id   AF-D4RZR2-F1
#
_cell.length_a   1.000
_cell.length_b   1.000
_cell.length_c   1.000
_cell.angle_alpha   90.00
_cell.angle_beta   90.00
_cell.angle_gamma   90.00
#
_symmetry.space_group_name_H-M   'P 1'
#
loop_
_entity.id
_entity.type
_entity.pdbx_description
1 polymer ?
#
loop_
_entity_poly.entity_id
_entity_poly.type
_entity_poly.pdbx_seq_one_letter_code
_entity_poly.pdbx_strand_id
1 'polypeptide(L)'
;MQIMAIFYSIIYIQYGAYTHHIIIGHSCVEYKEEVFVMIVYDRLWITLKKKNISQYALIKDYGIDKAQLQRLRKNMVVKTVILNRLCSILDCKIEDIMEFVPDEDIK
;
A
#
# COMPACT_ATOMS: atom_id res chain seq x y z
N MET A 1 9.22 -57.31 -0.39
CA MET A 1 9.94 -56.08 -0.81
C MET A 1 9.38 -55.42 -2.08
N GLN A 2 8.75 -56.13 -3.02
CA GLN A 2 8.15 -55.50 -4.22
C GLN A 2 6.84 -54.73 -3.96
N ILE A 3 6.06 -55.09 -2.94
CA ILE A 3 4.75 -54.45 -2.66
C ILE A 3 4.89 -52.97 -2.26
N MET A 4 5.97 -52.60 -1.55
CA MET A 4 6.21 -51.23 -1.07
C MET A 4 6.56 -50.24 -2.20
N ALA A 5 7.15 -50.73 -3.30
CA ALA A 5 7.49 -49.90 -4.46
C ALA A 5 6.25 -49.51 -5.29
N ILE A 6 5.23 -50.38 -5.30
CA ILE A 6 3.98 -50.15 -6.02
C ILE A 6 3.16 -49.08 -5.28
N PHE A 7 3.08 -49.13 -3.94
CA PHE A 7 2.42 -48.10 -3.15
C PHE A 7 3.07 -46.73 -3.31
N TYR A 8 4.41 -46.64 -3.31
CA TYR A 8 5.11 -45.35 -3.50
C TYR A 8 4.82 -44.71 -4.86
N SER A 9 4.74 -45.51 -5.92
CA SER A 9 4.45 -45.02 -7.27
C SER A 9 3.00 -44.55 -7.43
N ILE A 10 2.05 -45.22 -6.78
CA ILE A 10 0.62 -44.82 -6.78
C ILE A 10 0.42 -43.50 -6.00
N ILE A 11 1.11 -43.31 -4.88
CA ILE A 11 1.07 -42.06 -4.12
C ILE A 11 1.66 -40.91 -4.94
N TYR A 12 2.74 -41.14 -5.69
CA TYR A 12 3.41 -40.12 -6.51
C TYR A 12 2.58 -39.65 -7.72
N ILE A 13 1.67 -40.48 -8.24
CA ILE A 13 0.78 -40.12 -9.36
C ILE A 13 -0.44 -39.33 -8.89
N GLN A 14 -0.92 -39.55 -7.65
CA GLN A 14 -2.04 -38.81 -7.07
C GLN A 14 -1.62 -37.48 -6.43
N TYR A 15 -0.39 -37.38 -5.91
CA TYR A 15 0.21 -36.16 -5.36
C TYR A 15 1.22 -35.57 -6.33
N GLY A 16 0.77 -35.21 -7.53
CA GLY A 16 1.55 -34.35 -8.42
C GLY A 16 1.99 -33.08 -7.68
N ALA A 17 3.31 -32.89 -7.59
CA ALA A 17 4.04 -31.69 -7.14
C ALA A 17 4.11 -31.38 -5.62
N TYR A 18 4.62 -32.31 -4.79
CA TYR A 18 5.02 -31.97 -3.40
C TYR A 18 6.31 -32.65 -2.93
N THR A 19 7.46 -32.34 -3.55
CA THR A 19 8.79 -32.51 -2.92
C THR A 19 9.80 -31.52 -3.50
N HIS A 20 9.63 -30.23 -3.20
CA HIS A 20 10.72 -29.26 -3.30
C HIS A 20 11.66 -29.47 -2.10
N HIS A 21 12.57 -30.44 -2.19
CA HIS A 21 13.77 -30.45 -1.36
C HIS A 21 14.63 -29.26 -1.80
N ILE A 22 14.46 -28.16 -1.08
CA ILE A 22 15.29 -26.97 -1.10
C ILE A 22 16.64 -27.36 -0.46
N ILE A 23 17.64 -27.64 -1.29
CA ILE A 23 19.04 -27.37 -0.97
C ILE A 23 19.51 -26.35 -2.01
N ILE A 24 19.29 -25.08 -1.72
CA ILE A 24 19.97 -23.99 -2.42
C ILE A 24 20.74 -23.19 -1.36
N GLY A 25 22.03 -23.51 -1.21
CA GLY A 25 23.01 -22.49 -0.88
C GLY A 25 23.17 -21.56 -2.09
N HIS A 26 23.17 -20.26 -1.82
CA HIS A 26 22.87 -19.13 -2.73
C HIS A 26 21.37 -18.83 -2.86
N SER A 27 20.85 -18.07 -1.90
CA SER A 27 19.58 -17.35 -2.02
C SER A 27 19.43 -16.69 -3.40
N CYS A 28 18.66 -17.32 -4.29
CA CYS A 28 17.93 -16.59 -5.31
C CYS A 28 16.63 -16.14 -4.64
N VAL A 29 16.66 -14.94 -4.07
CA VAL A 29 15.44 -14.19 -3.81
C VAL A 29 14.85 -13.90 -5.18
N GLU A 30 13.68 -14.47 -5.49
CA GLU A 30 12.84 -13.94 -6.57
C GLU A 30 12.50 -12.50 -6.20
N TYR A 31 13.26 -11.56 -6.75
CA TYR A 31 12.83 -10.17 -6.79
C TYR A 31 11.64 -10.12 -7.74
N LYS A 32 10.43 -10.21 -7.17
CA LYS A 32 9.27 -9.61 -7.81
C LYS A 32 9.64 -8.15 -8.08
N GLU A 33 9.52 -7.74 -9.34
CA GLU A 33 9.53 -6.34 -9.72
C GLU A 33 8.30 -5.70 -9.07
N GLU A 34 8.45 -5.29 -7.81
CA GLU A 34 7.40 -4.61 -7.06
C GLU A 34 7.25 -3.22 -7.66
N VAL A 35 6.21 -3.05 -8.46
CA VAL A 35 5.64 -1.74 -8.77
C VAL A 35 5.10 -1.19 -7.44
N PHE A 36 5.94 -0.47 -6.70
CA PHE A 36 5.62 0.37 -5.53
C PHE A 36 4.70 1.55 -5.85
N VAL A 37 3.48 1.24 -6.27
CA VAL A 37 2.42 2.23 -6.39
C VAL A 37 2.29 3.05 -5.10
N MET A 38 2.51 4.36 -5.20
CA MET A 38 2.50 5.26 -4.06
C MET A 38 1.29 6.18 -4.08
N ILE A 39 0.61 6.27 -2.92
CA ILE A 39 -0.39 7.31 -2.67
C ILE A 39 0.30 8.55 -2.13
N VAL A 40 0.12 9.68 -2.81
CA VAL A 40 0.64 11.00 -2.43
C VAL A 40 -0.49 11.98 -2.15
N TYR A 41 -0.27 12.90 -1.21
CA TYR A 41 -1.27 13.89 -0.77
C TYR A 41 -0.95 15.31 -1.22
N ASP A 42 -0.16 15.50 -2.28
CA ASP A 42 0.25 16.85 -2.70
C ASP A 42 -0.92 17.71 -3.16
N ARG A 43 -1.93 17.08 -3.76
CA ARG A 43 -3.19 17.73 -4.16
C ARG A 43 -3.93 18.37 -2.99
N LEU A 44 -3.86 17.77 -1.79
CA LEU A 44 -4.46 18.35 -0.58
C LEU A 44 -3.96 19.77 -0.33
N TRP A 45 -2.65 20.02 -0.47
CA TRP A 45 -2.05 21.33 -0.20
C TRP A 45 -2.47 22.37 -1.25
N ILE A 46 -2.66 21.93 -2.49
CA ILE A 46 -3.18 22.77 -3.58
C ILE A 46 -4.62 23.16 -3.27
N THR A 47 -5.45 22.20 -2.86
CA THR A 47 -6.86 22.43 -2.52
C THR A 47 -7.02 23.34 -1.30
N LEU A 48 -6.16 23.18 -0.29
CA LEU A 48 -6.11 24.08 0.87
C LEU A 48 -5.78 25.52 0.47
N LYS A 49 -4.79 25.72 -0.40
CA LYS A 49 -4.45 27.05 -0.95
C LYS A 49 -5.62 27.65 -1.73
N LYS A 50 -6.27 26.87 -2.60
CA LYS A 50 -7.44 27.31 -3.37
C LYS A 50 -8.59 27.77 -2.47
N LYS A 51 -8.80 27.12 -1.32
CA LYS A 51 -9.86 27.45 -0.36
C LYS A 51 -9.43 28.43 0.73
N ASN A 52 -8.22 29.00 0.65
CA ASN A 52 -7.64 29.89 1.66
C ASN A 52 -7.63 29.32 3.10
N ILE A 53 -7.51 27.99 3.23
CA ILE A 53 -7.43 27.31 4.53
C ILE A 53 -5.96 27.01 4.83
N SER A 54 -5.49 27.49 5.98
CA SER A 54 -4.13 27.19 6.44
C SER A 54 -4.05 25.80 7.07
N GLN A 55 -2.87 25.18 7.04
CA GLN A 55 -2.65 23.91 7.75
C GLN A 55 -2.82 24.05 9.27
N TYR A 56 -2.60 25.24 9.81
CA TYR A 56 -2.84 25.52 11.22
C TYR A 56 -4.34 25.54 11.55
N ALA A 57 -5.16 26.09 10.65
CA ALA A 57 -6.62 26.07 10.77
C ALA A 57 -7.17 24.63 10.84
N LEU A 58 -6.59 23.69 10.10
CA LEU A 58 -6.96 22.26 10.21
C LEU A 58 -6.82 21.73 11.65
N ILE A 59 -5.76 22.12 12.36
CA ILE A 59 -5.53 21.68 13.73
C ILE A 59 -6.46 22.43 14.70
N LYS A 60 -6.48 23.76 14.60
CA LYS A 60 -7.15 24.62 15.58
C LYS A 60 -8.67 24.66 15.41
N ASP A 61 -9.13 24.83 14.19
CA ASP A 61 -10.54 25.13 13.89
C ASP A 61 -11.31 23.86 13.53
N TYR A 62 -10.65 22.90 12.87
CA TYR A 62 -11.28 21.65 12.42
C TYR A 62 -10.92 20.41 13.25
N GLY A 63 -10.05 20.55 14.26
CA GLY A 63 -9.71 19.47 15.19
C GLY A 63 -8.99 18.28 14.55
N ILE A 64 -8.23 18.50 13.47
CA ILE A 64 -7.35 17.49 12.89
C ILE A 64 -6.15 17.31 13.83
N ASP A 65 -5.92 16.07 14.25
CA ASP A 65 -4.78 15.74 15.10
C ASP A 65 -3.44 16.06 14.41
N LYS A 66 -2.51 16.64 15.17
CA LYS A 66 -1.19 17.05 14.65
C LYS A 66 -0.42 15.86 14.08
N ALA A 67 -0.51 14.68 14.69
CA ALA A 67 0.18 13.50 14.18
C ALA A 67 -0.42 13.05 12.84
N GLN A 68 -1.75 13.11 12.66
CA GLN A 68 -2.37 12.83 11.37
C GLN A 68 -1.90 13.80 10.28
N LEU A 69 -1.82 15.10 10.59
CA LEU A 69 -1.27 16.08 9.65
C LEU A 69 0.19 15.77 9.30
N GLN A 70 1.01 15.34 10.27
CA GLN A 70 2.39 14.91 9.98
C GLN A 70 2.44 13.66 9.09
N ARG A 71 1.51 12.71 9.24
CA ARG A 71 1.42 11.53 8.36
C ARG A 71 1.14 11.94 6.92
N LEU A 72 0.19 12.86 6.71
CA LEU A 72 -0.15 13.40 5.38
C LEU A 72 1.05 14.08 4.73
N ARG A 73 1.81 14.89 5.48
CA ARG A 73 3.02 15.56 4.96
C ARG A 73 4.13 14.60 4.52
N LYS A 74 4.18 13.41 5.12
CA LYS A 74 5.18 12.39 4.82
C LYS A 74 4.66 11.33 3.85
N ASN A 75 3.48 11.55 3.24
CA ASN A 75 2.81 10.58 2.38
C ASN A 75 2.68 9.19 3.01
N MET A 76 2.50 9.14 4.34
CA MET A 76 2.35 7.89 5.07
C MET A 76 0.90 7.40 5.04
N VAL A 77 0.72 6.12 5.36
CA VAL A 77 -0.61 5.52 5.51
C VAL A 77 -1.40 6.25 6.59
N VAL A 78 -2.61 6.68 6.21
CA VAL A 78 -3.60 7.31 7.08
C VAL A 78 -4.90 6.50 7.06
N LYS A 79 -5.73 6.68 8.09
CA LYS A 79 -7.04 6.05 8.15
C LYS A 79 -8.01 6.76 7.21
N THR A 80 -8.88 6.02 6.54
CA THR A 80 -9.92 6.59 5.64
C THR A 80 -10.83 7.61 6.34
N VAL A 81 -11.03 7.47 7.66
CA VAL A 81 -11.78 8.44 8.49
C VAL A 81 -11.23 9.86 8.38
N ILE A 82 -9.90 10.03 8.28
CA ILE A 82 -9.30 11.37 8.16
C ILE A 82 -9.55 11.95 6.77
N LEU A 83 -9.54 11.12 5.72
CA LEU A 83 -9.81 11.53 4.35
C LEU A 83 -11.27 11.96 4.20
N ASN A 84 -12.20 11.21 4.81
CA ASN A 84 -13.60 11.58 4.85
C ASN A 84 -13.79 12.95 5.53
N ARG A 85 -13.17 13.16 6.70
CA ARG A 85 -13.22 14.45 7.39
C ARG A 85 -12.67 15.59 6.55
N LEU A 86 -11.52 15.39 5.89
CA LEU A 86 -10.95 16.40 5.00
C LEU A 86 -11.90 16.73 3.84
N CYS A 87 -12.50 15.73 3.20
CA CYS A 87 -13.48 15.95 2.14
C CYS A 87 -14.71 16.69 2.66
N SER A 88 -15.19 16.40 3.87
CA SER A 88 -16.32 17.11 4.48
C SER A 88 -16.00 18.57 4.83
N ILE A 89 -14.79 18.84 5.31
CA ILE A 89 -14.33 20.20 5.66
C ILE A 89 -14.10 21.03 4.40
N LEU A 90 -13.45 20.42 3.42
CA LEU A 90 -13.07 21.11 2.19
C LEU A 90 -14.21 21.12 1.18
N ASP A 91 -15.26 20.33 1.33
CA ASP A 91 -16.32 20.16 0.32
C ASP A 91 -15.71 19.91 -1.06
N CYS A 92 -14.98 18.79 -1.16
CA CYS A 92 -14.25 18.39 -2.36
C CYS A 92 -14.33 16.87 -2.57
N LYS A 93 -13.89 16.41 -3.74
CA LYS A 93 -13.79 14.98 -4.02
C LYS A 93 -12.49 14.41 -3.48
N ILE A 94 -12.43 13.08 -3.40
CA ILE A 94 -11.24 12.37 -2.91
C ILE A 94 -10.01 12.60 -3.82
N GLU A 95 -10.24 12.70 -5.13
CA GLU A 95 -9.23 12.99 -6.16
C GLU A 95 -8.61 14.40 -6.05
N ASP A 96 -9.26 15.30 -5.31
CA ASP A 96 -8.74 16.65 -5.06
C ASP A 96 -7.72 16.69 -3.90
N ILE A 97 -7.61 15.62 -3.12
CA ILE A 97 -6.74 15.57 -1.94
C ILE A 97 -5.66 14.48 -2.00
N MET A 98 -5.85 13.44 -2.82
CA MET A 98 -4.89 12.37 -2.99
C MET A 98 -4.77 11.95 -4.44
N GLU A 99 -3.59 11.43 -4.79
CA GLU A 99 -3.28 10.94 -6.12
C GLU A 99 -2.51 9.63 -6.03
N PHE A 100 -2.78 8.77 -6.99
CA PHE A 100 -2.04 7.54 -7.23
C PHE A 100 -0.90 7.85 -8.19
N VAL A 101 0.33 7.52 -7.81
CA VAL A 101 1.51 7.65 -8.65
C VAL A 101 2.09 6.25 -8.91
N PRO A 102 2.12 5.79 -10.17
CA PRO A 102 2.84 4.57 -10.54
C PRO A 102 4.35 4.81 -10.52
N ASP A 103 5.14 3.76 -10.26
CA ASP A 103 6.61 3.88 -10.12
C ASP A 103 7.33 4.35 -11.37
N GLU A 104 6.72 4.15 -12.53
CA GLU A 104 7.25 4.56 -13.83
C GLU A 104 7.42 6.09 -13.94
N ASP A 105 6.73 6.86 -13.09
CA ASP A 105 6.75 8.32 -13.07
C ASP A 105 7.71 8.94 -12.03
N ILE A 106 8.40 8.12 -11.22
CA ILE A 106 9.39 8.58 -10.23
C ILE A 106 10.73 8.79 -10.95
N LYS A 107 10.95 9.99 -11.51
CA LYS A 107 12.23 10.42 -12.12
C LYS A 107 13.23 10.99 -11.12
#